data_AF-A0A1H9SZ92-F1
#
_entry.id   AF-A0A1H9SZ92-F1
#
_cell.length_a   1.000
_cell.length_b   1.000
_cell.length_c   1.000
_cell.angle_alpha   90.00
_cell.angle_beta   90.00
_cell.angle_gamma   90.00
#
_symmetry.space_group_name_H-M   'P 1'
#
loop_
_entity.id
_entity.type
_entity.pdbx_description
1 polymer ?
#
loop_
_entity_poly.entity_id
_entity_poly.type
_entity_poly.pdbx_seq_one_letter_code
_entity_poly.pdbx_strand_id
1 'polypeptide(L)'
;RTTLSFWQGQLEDIYQQRFYGIKHALPLGAWTLSSDIGYFTATEDGHSKVGNLDNQLAYGLFSAKYKGHTFHVGYQGVYGDDGFLRIGDTLSPLGNELPTYQFSAPDERSWQIRYDFDFAGVGLPGLTSTVRYVKGDNVDTGARGFEGEDWERDLDLAYTIQSGPLKNVSIRWRNATARSNYATDIDENRLIVNYPIKLF
;
A
#
# COMPACT_ATOMS: atom_id res chain seq x y z
N ARG A 1 -12.95 -7.48 16.07
CA ARG A 1 -13.87 -7.86 14.96
C ARG A 1 -13.05 -8.54 13.88
N THR A 2 -13.52 -9.68 13.35
CA THR A 2 -12.87 -10.40 12.24
C THR A 2 -13.71 -10.25 10.98
N THR A 3 -13.05 -10.06 9.85
CA THR A 3 -13.64 -10.09 8.51
C THR A 3 -12.84 -11.07 7.66
N LEU A 4 -13.57 -11.96 6.99
CA LEU A 4 -13.02 -12.84 5.95
C LEU A 4 -13.53 -12.33 4.60
N SER A 5 -12.72 -12.46 3.56
CA SER A 5 -13.06 -11.98 2.22
C SER A 5 -12.58 -12.96 1.17
N PHE A 6 -13.40 -13.14 0.13
CA PHE A 6 -13.06 -13.90 -1.06
C PHE A 6 -13.57 -13.15 -2.28
N TRP A 7 -12.72 -13.03 -3.30
CA TRP A 7 -13.06 -12.38 -4.56
C TRP A 7 -12.48 -13.19 -5.72
N GLN A 8 -13.22 -13.22 -6.83
CA GLN A 8 -12.77 -13.76 -8.11
C GLN A 8 -13.04 -12.70 -9.17
N GLY A 9 -12.01 -12.38 -9.95
CA GLY A 9 -12.10 -11.56 -11.16
C GLY A 9 -11.58 -12.35 -12.36
N GLN A 10 -12.03 -11.96 -13.54
CA GLN A 10 -11.57 -12.51 -14.81
C GLN A 10 -11.51 -11.37 -15.82
N LEU A 11 -10.40 -11.31 -16.55
CA LEU A 11 -10.26 -10.55 -17.77
C LEU A 11 -10.22 -11.56 -18.92
N GLU A 12 -11.34 -11.64 -19.64
CA GLU A 12 -11.60 -12.67 -20.65
C GLU A 12 -10.44 -12.83 -21.64
N ASP A 13 -10.03 -14.09 -21.85
CA ASP A 13 -8.91 -14.49 -22.72
C ASP A 13 -7.52 -13.98 -22.31
N ILE A 14 -7.37 -13.44 -21.10
CA ILE A 14 -6.10 -12.91 -20.60
C ILE A 14 -5.73 -13.59 -19.29
N TYR A 15 -6.45 -13.31 -18.20
CA TYR A 15 -6.16 -13.90 -16.90
C TYR A 15 -7.39 -14.01 -16.00
N GLN A 16 -7.31 -14.93 -15.05
CA GLN A 16 -8.24 -15.03 -13.92
C GLN A 16 -7.47 -14.81 -12.62
N GLN A 17 -8.06 -14.09 -11.66
CA GLN A 17 -7.41 -13.79 -10.38
C GLN A 17 -8.37 -14.02 -9.22
N ARG A 18 -7.86 -14.66 -8.17
CA ARG A 18 -8.55 -14.88 -6.89
C ARG A 18 -7.85 -14.11 -5.80
N PHE A 19 -8.64 -13.60 -4.86
CA PHE A 19 -8.15 -12.98 -3.64
C PHE A 19 -8.81 -13.60 -2.42
N TYR A 20 -8.01 -13.86 -1.39
CA TYR A 20 -8.42 -14.32 -0.07
C TYR A 20 -7.88 -13.34 0.96
N GLY A 21 -8.75 -12.84 1.85
CA GLY A 21 -8.38 -11.81 2.82
C GLY A 21 -8.89 -12.11 4.22
N ILE A 22 -8.07 -11.77 5.22
CA ILE A 22 -8.41 -11.82 6.63
C ILE A 22 -8.03 -10.49 7.28
N LYS A 23 -9.01 -9.81 7.87
CA LYS A 23 -8.78 -8.63 8.69
C LYS A 23 -9.25 -8.89 10.12
N HIS A 24 -8.44 -8.57 11.10
CA HIS A 24 -8.79 -8.71 12.51
C HIS A 24 -8.36 -7.47 13.29
N ALA A 25 -9.21 -7.01 14.19
CA ALA A 25 -8.89 -5.99 15.19
C ALA A 25 -9.20 -6.52 16.59
N LEU A 26 -8.17 -6.52 17.44
CA LEU A 26 -8.17 -6.99 18.82
C LEU A 26 -7.91 -5.81 19.78
N PRO A 27 -8.96 -5.31 20.46
CA PRO A 27 -8.77 -4.41 21.60
C PRO A 27 -8.08 -5.15 22.76
N LEU A 28 -7.00 -4.58 23.30
CA LEU A 28 -6.24 -5.11 24.42
C LEU A 28 -5.93 -3.98 25.42
N GLY A 29 -6.83 -3.78 26.38
CA GLY A 29 -6.76 -2.65 27.31
C GLY A 29 -6.81 -1.32 26.56
N ALA A 30 -5.76 -0.50 26.69
CA ALA A 30 -5.64 0.78 26.00
C ALA A 30 -5.07 0.67 24.57
N TRP A 31 -4.69 -0.54 24.15
CA TRP A 31 -4.16 -0.81 22.82
C TRP A 31 -5.24 -1.39 21.90
N THR A 32 -5.06 -1.18 20.60
CA THR A 32 -5.74 -1.96 19.57
C THR A 32 -4.69 -2.56 18.65
N LEU A 33 -4.61 -3.89 18.61
CA LEU A 33 -3.77 -4.63 17.69
C LEU A 33 -4.60 -4.99 16.46
N SER A 34 -4.09 -4.75 15.26
CA SER A 34 -4.79 -5.08 14.01
C SER A 34 -3.89 -5.92 13.10
N SER A 35 -4.51 -6.80 12.32
CA SER A 35 -3.87 -7.57 11.26
C SER A 35 -4.70 -7.52 9.99
N ASP A 36 -4.05 -7.38 8.84
CA ASP A 36 -4.61 -7.44 7.50
C ASP A 36 -3.71 -8.35 6.66
N ILE A 37 -4.22 -9.54 6.34
CA ILE A 37 -3.49 -10.58 5.63
C ILE A 37 -4.24 -10.84 4.34
N GLY A 38 -3.51 -10.86 3.23
CA GLY A 38 -4.07 -11.08 1.90
C GLY A 38 -3.25 -12.08 1.10
N TYR A 39 -3.95 -12.82 0.25
CA TYR A 39 -3.34 -13.74 -0.71
C TYR A 39 -4.04 -13.64 -2.06
N PHE A 40 -3.27 -13.37 -3.10
CA PHE A 40 -3.68 -13.38 -4.49
C PHE A 40 -3.09 -14.57 -5.21
N THR A 41 -3.84 -15.10 -6.16
CA THR A 41 -3.34 -16.04 -7.17
C THR A 41 -3.97 -15.67 -8.51
N ALA A 42 -3.15 -15.62 -9.55
CA ALA A 42 -3.59 -15.35 -10.90
C ALA A 42 -2.90 -16.28 -11.89
N THR A 43 -3.66 -16.75 -12.87
CA THR A 43 -3.18 -17.59 -13.97
C THR A 43 -3.79 -17.12 -15.29
N GLU A 44 -3.27 -17.60 -16.42
CA GLU A 44 -3.87 -17.36 -17.72
C GLU A 44 -5.33 -17.84 -17.79
N ASP A 45 -6.07 -17.26 -18.73
CA ASP A 45 -7.47 -17.58 -18.99
C ASP A 45 -7.76 -17.71 -20.49
N GLY A 46 -8.66 -18.63 -20.85
CA GLY A 46 -9.18 -18.79 -22.21
C GLY A 46 -8.09 -18.88 -23.28
N HIS A 47 -8.18 -18.01 -24.29
CA HIS A 47 -7.20 -17.97 -25.38
C HIS A 47 -5.80 -17.47 -25.01
N SER A 48 -5.57 -17.05 -23.75
CA SER A 48 -4.24 -16.67 -23.23
C SER A 48 -3.52 -15.67 -24.14
N LYS A 49 -4.20 -14.58 -24.51
CA LYS A 49 -3.75 -13.60 -25.52
C LYS A 49 -2.40 -12.93 -25.21
N VAL A 50 -1.95 -13.01 -23.95
CA VAL A 50 -0.68 -12.45 -23.48
C VAL A 50 0.34 -13.52 -23.07
N GLY A 51 0.06 -14.79 -23.37
CA GLY A 51 0.90 -15.92 -22.98
C GLY A 51 0.47 -16.56 -21.66
N ASN A 52 1.32 -17.45 -21.17
CA ASN A 52 1.16 -18.06 -19.85
C ASN A 52 1.40 -17.00 -18.79
N LEU A 53 0.59 -17.04 -17.73
CA LEU A 53 0.74 -16.12 -16.61
C LEU A 53 0.76 -16.94 -15.32
N ASP A 54 1.73 -16.68 -14.46
CA ASP A 54 1.79 -17.30 -13.13
C ASP A 54 2.20 -16.27 -12.09
N ASN A 55 1.24 -15.85 -11.28
CA ASN A 55 1.48 -14.94 -10.19
C ASN A 55 0.77 -15.39 -8.92
N GLN A 56 1.50 -15.38 -7.81
CA GLN A 56 0.91 -15.36 -6.48
C GLN A 56 1.50 -14.20 -5.67
N LEU A 57 0.68 -13.58 -4.83
CA LEU A 57 1.14 -12.51 -3.94
C LEU A 57 0.54 -12.71 -2.56
N ALA A 58 1.38 -12.81 -1.55
CA ALA A 58 0.96 -12.85 -0.15
C ALA A 58 1.45 -11.59 0.57
N TYR A 59 0.60 -11.01 1.41
CA TYR A 59 1.02 -9.93 2.31
C TYR A 59 0.43 -10.10 3.70
N GLY A 60 1.13 -9.52 4.69
CA GLY A 60 0.65 -9.36 6.05
C GLY A 60 1.04 -7.99 6.59
N LEU A 61 0.04 -7.19 6.96
CA LEU A 61 0.19 -5.90 7.62
C LEU A 61 -0.32 -6.01 9.05
N PHE A 62 0.50 -5.57 10.00
CA PHE A 62 0.19 -5.59 11.42
C PHE A 62 0.34 -4.20 12.01
N SER A 63 -0.55 -3.84 12.93
CA SER A 63 -0.46 -2.54 13.59
C SER A 63 -0.76 -2.60 15.08
N ALA A 64 -0.14 -1.69 15.81
CA ALA A 64 -0.37 -1.47 17.22
C ALA A 64 -0.71 0.01 17.43
N LYS A 65 -1.98 0.26 17.80
CA LYS A 65 -2.49 1.59 18.08
C LYS A 65 -2.57 1.84 19.58
N TYR A 66 -2.05 2.98 20.03
CA TYR A 66 -2.20 3.50 21.39
C TYR A 66 -2.41 5.00 21.36
N LYS A 67 -3.58 5.47 21.81
CA LYS A 67 -3.98 6.88 21.73
C LYS A 67 -3.82 7.41 20.29
N GLY A 68 -3.06 8.50 20.12
CA GLY A 68 -2.77 9.09 18.82
C GLY A 68 -1.68 8.37 18.01
N HIS A 69 -0.96 7.41 18.60
CA HIS A 69 0.15 6.71 17.94
C HIS A 69 -0.34 5.42 17.29
N THR A 70 0.09 5.15 16.06
CA THR A 70 -0.07 3.83 15.43
C THR A 70 1.21 3.39 14.75
N PHE A 71 1.81 2.32 15.24
CA PHE A 71 2.95 1.66 14.60
C PHE A 71 2.47 0.53 13.71
N HIS A 72 3.09 0.38 12.54
CA HIS A 72 2.80 -0.63 11.56
C HIS A 72 4.08 -1.34 11.13
N VAL A 73 3.96 -2.64 10.92
CA VAL A 73 4.95 -3.46 10.23
C VAL A 73 4.25 -4.26 9.13
N GLY A 74 4.92 -4.43 8.01
CA GLY A 74 4.37 -5.11 6.85
C GLY A 74 5.39 -6.01 6.19
N TYR A 75 4.92 -7.10 5.60
CA TYR A 75 5.69 -7.94 4.70
C TYR A 75 4.82 -8.32 3.50
N GLN A 76 5.41 -8.34 2.32
CA GLN A 76 4.80 -8.72 1.06
C GLN A 76 5.79 -9.58 0.26
N GLY A 77 5.29 -10.64 -0.37
CA GLY A 77 6.07 -11.46 -1.28
C GLY A 77 5.27 -11.72 -2.54
N VAL A 78 5.93 -11.54 -3.67
CA VAL A 78 5.48 -11.92 -5.01
C VAL A 78 6.17 -13.23 -5.37
N TYR A 79 5.44 -14.13 -6.02
CA TYR A 79 5.91 -15.45 -6.39
C TYR A 79 5.36 -15.81 -7.78
N GLY A 80 6.06 -16.72 -8.46
CA GLY A 80 5.74 -17.12 -9.82
C GLY A 80 6.53 -16.30 -10.83
N ASP A 81 6.37 -16.65 -12.10
CA ASP A 81 7.15 -16.07 -13.21
C ASP A 81 6.78 -14.59 -13.47
N ASP A 82 5.59 -14.15 -13.01
CA ASP A 82 5.06 -12.81 -13.26
C ASP A 82 4.92 -11.96 -12.00
N GLY A 83 5.04 -10.64 -12.20
CA GLY A 83 4.69 -9.64 -11.21
C GLY A 83 3.17 -9.57 -10.96
N PHE A 84 2.74 -8.72 -10.03
CA PHE A 84 1.32 -8.62 -9.70
C PHE A 84 0.48 -8.14 -10.90
N LEU A 85 -0.52 -8.94 -11.28
CA LEU A 85 -1.40 -8.65 -12.40
C LEU A 85 -2.54 -7.70 -12.01
N ARG A 86 -2.72 -6.63 -12.80
CA ARG A 86 -3.72 -5.57 -12.58
C ARG A 86 -4.27 -5.04 -13.91
N ILE A 87 -5.46 -4.44 -13.87
CA ILE A 87 -6.07 -3.80 -15.03
C ILE A 87 -5.59 -2.35 -15.13
N GLY A 88 -4.75 -2.03 -16.11
CA GLY A 88 -4.21 -0.69 -16.32
C GLY A 88 -3.53 -0.10 -15.07
N ASP A 89 -3.49 1.23 -14.98
CA ASP A 89 -2.91 1.94 -13.84
C ASP A 89 -3.92 2.08 -12.68
N THR A 90 -4.55 0.97 -12.29
CA THR A 90 -5.44 0.94 -11.13
C THR A 90 -4.66 0.65 -9.85
N LEU A 91 -5.06 1.32 -8.76
CA LEU A 91 -4.54 1.02 -7.43
C LEU A 91 -4.98 -0.38 -7.02
N SER A 92 -4.03 -1.18 -6.57
CA SER A 92 -4.29 -2.52 -6.07
C SER A 92 -4.26 -2.52 -4.54
N PRO A 93 -5.08 -3.33 -3.86
CA PRO A 93 -5.11 -3.37 -2.40
C PRO A 93 -3.96 -4.22 -1.84
N LEU A 94 -2.73 -3.96 -2.31
CA LEU A 94 -1.51 -4.60 -1.83
C LEU A 94 -1.05 -3.99 -0.51
N GLY A 95 -0.28 -4.75 0.27
CA GLY A 95 0.19 -4.30 1.57
C GLY A 95 1.23 -3.17 1.49
N ASN A 96 2.10 -3.24 0.48
CA ASN A 96 3.26 -2.35 0.32
C ASN A 96 3.18 -1.44 -0.91
N GLU A 97 2.04 -1.40 -1.64
CA GLU A 97 1.91 -0.50 -2.79
C GLU A 97 1.83 0.97 -2.34
N LEU A 98 2.67 1.81 -2.96
CA LEU A 98 2.75 3.24 -2.74
C LEU A 98 2.49 4.02 -4.03
N PRO A 99 2.28 5.35 -3.96
CA PRO A 99 2.03 6.16 -5.15
C PRO A 99 3.20 6.26 -6.13
N THR A 100 4.41 5.87 -5.72
CA THR A 100 5.63 5.97 -6.51
C THR A 100 6.11 4.58 -6.93
N TYR A 101 6.42 3.68 -5.99
CA TYR A 101 6.70 2.25 -6.26
C TYR A 101 5.60 1.33 -5.74
N GLN A 102 5.36 0.24 -6.48
CA GLN A 102 4.29 -0.72 -6.18
C GLN A 102 4.77 -1.95 -5.37
N PHE A 103 6.08 -2.20 -5.36
CA PHE A 103 6.72 -3.37 -4.72
C PHE A 103 6.06 -4.69 -5.12
N SER A 104 5.82 -4.84 -6.42
CA SER A 104 5.03 -5.91 -7.00
C SER A 104 5.68 -6.55 -8.23
N ALA A 105 7.00 -6.41 -8.38
CA ALA A 105 7.75 -7.00 -9.48
C ALA A 105 7.87 -8.54 -9.31
N PRO A 106 8.22 -9.30 -10.37
CA PRO A 106 8.41 -10.75 -10.27
C PRO A 106 9.40 -11.10 -9.16
N ASP A 107 9.06 -12.12 -8.37
CA ASP A 107 9.83 -12.64 -7.21
C ASP A 107 10.15 -11.64 -6.08
N GLU A 108 9.63 -10.41 -6.15
CA GLU A 108 9.95 -9.36 -5.20
C GLU A 108 9.48 -9.67 -3.77
N ARG A 109 10.34 -9.43 -2.80
CA ARG A 109 10.01 -9.46 -1.37
C ARG A 109 10.21 -8.08 -0.81
N SER A 110 9.23 -7.59 -0.07
CA SER A 110 9.32 -6.27 0.54
C SER A 110 8.80 -6.24 1.97
N TRP A 111 9.46 -5.42 2.79
CA TRP A 111 9.02 -5.13 4.15
C TRP A 111 8.77 -3.65 4.34
N GLN A 112 7.85 -3.32 5.24
CA GLN A 112 7.43 -1.96 5.55
C GLN A 112 7.50 -1.72 7.05
N ILE A 113 7.97 -0.53 7.41
CA ILE A 113 7.75 0.06 8.74
C ILE A 113 7.04 1.39 8.54
N ARG A 114 5.97 1.62 9.29
CA ARG A 114 5.19 2.85 9.21
C ARG A 114 4.75 3.33 10.58
N TYR A 115 4.75 4.64 10.76
CA TYR A 115 4.27 5.32 11.95
C TYR A 115 3.28 6.41 11.57
N ASP A 116 2.10 6.35 12.16
CA ASP A 116 1.06 7.37 12.07
C ASP A 116 0.90 8.08 13.42
N PHE A 117 0.68 9.38 13.37
CA PHE A 117 0.39 10.19 14.56
C PHE A 117 -0.78 11.15 14.34
N ASP A 118 -1.74 11.10 15.27
CA ASP A 118 -2.84 12.04 15.40
C ASP A 118 -2.54 13.04 16.53
N PHE A 119 -2.30 14.30 16.16
CA PHE A 119 -1.90 15.34 17.09
C PHE A 119 -3.06 15.89 17.93
N ALA A 120 -4.30 15.44 17.72
CA ALA A 120 -5.40 15.77 18.62
C ALA A 120 -5.10 15.38 20.07
N GLY A 121 -4.35 14.28 20.28
CA GLY A 121 -3.91 13.82 21.60
C GLY A 121 -2.95 14.76 22.32
N VAL A 122 -2.36 15.75 21.62
CA VAL A 122 -1.47 16.78 22.17
C VAL A 122 -2.01 18.20 21.97
N GLY A 123 -3.31 18.33 21.68
CA GLY A 123 -3.98 19.63 21.60
C GLY A 123 -3.95 20.32 20.24
N LEU A 124 -3.52 19.63 19.18
CA LEU A 124 -3.53 20.16 17.80
C LEU A 124 -4.50 19.34 16.92
N PRO A 125 -5.83 19.44 17.14
CA PRO A 125 -6.81 18.70 16.37
C PRO A 125 -6.75 19.08 14.88
N GLY A 126 -6.90 18.08 14.01
CA GLY A 126 -6.84 18.26 12.56
C GLY A 126 -5.46 18.05 11.95
N LEU A 127 -4.38 18.07 12.76
CA LEU A 127 -3.02 17.77 12.30
C LEU A 127 -2.75 16.27 12.42
N THR A 128 -2.25 15.67 11.34
CA THR A 128 -1.86 14.26 11.28
C THR A 128 -0.56 14.10 10.50
N SER A 129 0.23 13.09 10.85
CA SER A 129 1.43 12.74 10.10
C SER A 129 1.53 11.24 9.88
N THR A 130 2.14 10.87 8.75
CA THR A 130 2.57 9.50 8.46
C THR A 130 4.02 9.54 7.99
N VAL A 131 4.86 8.68 8.55
CA VAL A 131 6.19 8.38 8.01
C VAL A 131 6.23 6.89 7.74
N ARG A 132 6.75 6.51 6.58
CA ARG A 132 6.89 5.11 6.20
C ARG A 132 8.17 4.87 5.43
N TYR A 133 8.66 3.66 5.53
CA TYR A 133 9.80 3.16 4.77
C TYR A 133 9.47 1.76 4.29
N VAL A 134 9.67 1.51 3.00
CA VAL A 134 9.54 0.21 2.37
C VAL A 134 10.83 -0.12 1.65
N LYS A 135 11.27 -1.38 1.77
CA LYS A 135 12.47 -1.90 1.12
C LYS A 135 12.10 -3.20 0.42
N GLY A 136 12.43 -3.29 -0.85
CA GLY A 136 12.29 -4.49 -1.68
C GLY A 136 13.66 -5.06 -2.07
N ASP A 137 13.67 -6.37 -2.24
CA ASP A 137 14.78 -7.18 -2.75
C ASP A 137 14.26 -8.39 -3.53
N ASN A 138 15.17 -9.22 -4.05
CA ASN A 138 14.87 -10.45 -4.78
C ASN A 138 14.07 -10.26 -6.07
N VAL A 139 14.06 -9.06 -6.66
CA VAL A 139 13.36 -8.82 -7.93
C VAL A 139 14.08 -9.55 -9.06
N ASP A 140 13.35 -10.37 -9.82
CA ASP A 140 13.87 -10.92 -11.07
C ASP A 140 13.84 -9.84 -12.16
N THR A 141 15.03 -9.41 -12.60
CA THR A 141 15.20 -8.41 -13.67
C THR A 141 15.25 -9.03 -15.07
N GLY A 142 15.01 -10.34 -15.17
CA GLY A 142 14.97 -11.11 -16.40
C GLY A 142 16.27 -11.00 -17.19
N ALA A 143 16.17 -10.54 -18.43
CA ALA A 143 17.31 -10.45 -19.35
C ALA A 143 18.47 -9.54 -18.87
N ARG A 144 18.24 -8.69 -17.87
CA ARG A 144 19.32 -7.88 -17.26
C ARG A 144 20.25 -8.70 -16.37
N GLY A 145 19.78 -9.85 -15.85
CA GLY A 145 20.62 -10.87 -15.22
C GLY A 145 21.22 -10.49 -13.86
N PHE A 146 20.60 -9.58 -13.12
CA PHE A 146 20.99 -9.24 -11.75
C PHE A 146 19.78 -9.16 -10.81
N GLU A 147 19.99 -9.26 -9.51
CA GLU A 147 18.92 -9.09 -8.52
C GLU A 147 18.53 -7.61 -8.37
N GLY A 148 17.25 -7.31 -8.59
CA GLY A 148 16.74 -5.96 -8.40
C GLY A 148 16.45 -5.66 -6.94
N GLU A 149 16.80 -4.45 -6.54
CA GLU A 149 16.54 -3.89 -5.23
C GLU A 149 15.97 -2.48 -5.35
N ASP A 150 15.07 -2.13 -4.45
CA ASP A 150 14.49 -0.81 -4.35
C ASP A 150 14.14 -0.43 -2.92
N TRP A 151 13.93 0.85 -2.67
CA TRP A 151 13.33 1.33 -1.43
C TRP A 151 12.61 2.65 -1.65
N GLU A 152 11.63 2.91 -0.80
CA GLU A 152 10.85 4.14 -0.81
C GLU A 152 10.63 4.65 0.62
N ARG A 153 10.79 5.96 0.80
CA ARG A 153 10.48 6.67 2.03
C ARG A 153 9.45 7.75 1.75
N ASP A 154 8.33 7.70 2.47
CA ASP A 154 7.31 8.75 2.40
C ASP A 154 7.15 9.48 3.73
N LEU A 155 6.85 10.77 3.60
CA LEU A 155 6.33 11.65 4.63
C LEU A 155 5.01 12.25 4.14
N ASP A 156 3.92 12.01 4.86
CA ASP A 156 2.66 12.75 4.73
C ASP A 156 2.47 13.65 5.95
N LEU A 157 2.17 14.93 5.73
CA LEU A 157 1.71 15.86 6.75
C LEU A 157 0.40 16.48 6.28
N ALA A 158 -0.66 16.37 7.07
CA ALA A 158 -1.97 16.90 6.70
C ALA A 158 -2.59 17.71 7.84
N TYR A 159 -3.21 18.83 7.50
CA TYR A 159 -3.96 19.68 8.42
C TYR A 159 -5.35 20.00 7.86
N THR A 160 -6.38 19.78 8.68
CA THR A 160 -7.75 20.21 8.40
C THR A 160 -8.13 21.35 9.33
N ILE A 161 -8.62 22.46 8.77
CA ILE A 161 -9.08 23.62 9.55
C ILE A 161 -10.32 23.25 10.35
N GLN A 162 -10.25 23.46 11.67
CA GLN A 162 -11.27 22.99 12.62
C GLN A 162 -12.46 23.94 12.80
N SER A 163 -12.30 25.24 12.52
CA SER A 163 -13.31 26.26 12.78
C SER A 163 -13.20 27.47 11.84
N GLY A 164 -14.19 28.36 11.89
CA GLY A 164 -14.23 29.58 11.08
C GLY A 164 -14.69 29.36 9.63
N PRO A 165 -14.55 30.39 8.77
CA PRO A 165 -15.06 30.36 7.40
C PRO A 165 -14.45 29.28 6.50
N LEU A 166 -13.23 28.83 6.82
CA LEU A 166 -12.51 27.80 6.06
C LEU A 166 -12.58 26.42 6.74
N LYS A 167 -13.51 26.23 7.68
CA LYS A 167 -13.70 24.93 8.33
C LYS A 167 -13.83 23.82 7.28
N ASN A 168 -13.17 22.68 7.51
CA ASN A 168 -13.07 21.52 6.62
C ASN A 168 -12.18 21.70 5.38
N VAL A 169 -11.61 22.88 5.10
CA VAL A 169 -10.49 22.96 4.17
C VAL A 169 -9.35 22.12 4.74
N SER A 170 -8.77 21.28 3.89
CA SER A 170 -7.63 20.44 4.25
C SER A 170 -6.46 20.71 3.30
N ILE A 171 -5.26 20.77 3.88
CA ILE A 171 -4.00 20.90 3.18
C ILE A 171 -3.19 19.65 3.52
N ARG A 172 -2.65 18.98 2.51
CA ARG A 172 -1.75 17.84 2.67
C ARG A 172 -0.49 18.07 1.86
N TRP A 173 0.65 17.94 2.51
CA TRP A 173 1.94 17.82 1.86
C TRP A 173 2.40 16.37 1.94
N ARG A 174 2.84 15.85 0.79
CA ARG A 174 3.46 14.52 0.65
C ARG A 174 4.85 14.71 0.10
N ASN A 175 5.84 14.05 0.68
CA ASN A 175 7.18 13.94 0.13
C ASN A 175 7.56 12.47 0.01
N ALA A 176 8.03 12.06 -1.16
CA ALA A 176 8.52 10.72 -1.44
C ALA A 176 9.97 10.80 -1.94
N THR A 177 10.79 9.85 -1.49
CA THR A 177 12.12 9.57 -2.04
C THR A 177 12.18 8.07 -2.29
N ALA A 178 12.27 7.69 -3.56
CA ALA A 178 12.34 6.31 -4.00
C ALA A 178 13.62 6.09 -4.79
N ARG A 179 14.29 4.96 -4.56
CA ARG A 179 15.55 4.60 -5.22
C ARG A 179 15.53 3.15 -5.64
N SER A 180 16.13 2.84 -6.78
CA SER A 180 16.19 1.49 -7.30
C SER A 180 17.43 1.26 -8.16
N ASN A 181 17.93 0.03 -8.22
CA ASN A 181 18.97 -0.37 -9.17
C ASN A 181 18.40 -0.85 -10.53
N TYR A 182 17.07 -0.96 -10.65
CA TYR A 182 16.39 -1.51 -11.83
C TYR A 182 15.21 -0.64 -12.32
N ALA A 183 14.72 0.28 -11.50
CA ALA A 183 13.71 1.29 -11.83
C ALA A 183 14.28 2.71 -11.72
N THR A 184 13.52 3.71 -12.17
CA THR A 184 13.94 5.12 -12.12
C THR A 184 13.87 5.66 -10.69
N ASP A 185 14.94 6.33 -10.25
CA ASP A 185 14.97 7.09 -9.00
C ASP A 185 13.98 8.26 -9.02
N ILE A 186 13.26 8.48 -7.91
CA ILE A 186 12.23 9.52 -7.82
C ILE A 186 12.41 10.33 -6.53
N ASP A 187 12.38 11.66 -6.67
CA ASP A 187 12.12 12.59 -5.57
C ASP A 187 10.89 13.40 -5.91
N GLU A 188 9.89 13.36 -5.04
CA GLU A 188 8.59 13.92 -5.33
C GLU A 188 8.05 14.76 -4.16
N ASN A 189 7.35 15.84 -4.50
CA ASN A 189 6.55 16.62 -3.57
C ASN A 189 5.15 16.83 -4.16
N ARG A 190 4.11 16.50 -3.39
CA ARG A 190 2.71 16.78 -3.72
C ARG A 190 2.12 17.69 -2.67
N LEU A 191 1.60 18.85 -3.09
CA LEU A 191 0.78 19.71 -2.24
C LEU A 191 -0.67 19.62 -2.71
N ILE A 192 -1.56 19.19 -1.82
CA ILE A 192 -2.96 18.94 -2.12
C ILE A 192 -3.81 19.83 -1.22
N VAL A 193 -4.68 20.63 -1.84
CA VAL A 193 -5.68 21.43 -1.15
C VAL A 193 -7.05 20.91 -1.51
N ASN A 194 -7.83 20.53 -0.50
CA ASN A 194 -9.17 20.00 -0.68
C ASN A 194 -10.20 20.81 0.13
N TYR A 195 -11.25 21.27 -0.55
CA TYR A 195 -12.35 22.03 0.05
C TYR A 195 -13.70 21.35 -0.27
N PRO A 196 -14.24 20.55 0.67
CA PRO A 196 -15.51 19.89 0.47
C PRO A 196 -16.66 20.88 0.64
N ILE A 197 -17.48 21.05 -0.41
CA ILE A 197 -18.68 21.88 -0.39
C ILE A 197 -19.90 20.95 -0.33
N LYS A 198 -20.63 21.00 0.78
CA LYS A 198 -21.93 20.32 0.91
C LYS A 198 -23.00 21.21 0.28
N LEU A 199 -23.69 20.70 -0.75
CA LEU A 199 -24.72 21.45 -1.48
C LEU A 199 -26.11 21.35 -0.82
N PHE A 200 -26.39 20.25 -0.13
CA PHE A 200 -27.64 19.95 0.58
C PHE A 200 -27.38 18.99 1.73
#